data_AF-A0A174RJG2-F1
#
_entry.id   AF-A0A174RJG2-F1
#
_cell.length_a   1.000
_cell.length_b   1.000
_cell.length_c   1.000
_cell.angle_alpha   90.00
_cell.angle_beta   90.00
_cell.angle_gamma   90.00
#
_symmetry.space_group_name_H-M   'P 1'
#
loop_
_entity.id
_entity.type
_entity.pdbx_description
1 polymer ?
#
loop_
_entity_poly.entity_id
_entity_poly.type
_entity_poly.pdbx_seq_one_letter_code
_entity_poly.pdbx_strand_id
1 'polypeptide(L)'
;MKNSSLILLYNNAEYLPFHLSSGFESKGWEVTLDKRLLGKAAVVVFHLPTLLDVLSEELEKTEGQFWVAWKHSREREWRFNTKPVWGNIFDLYLSYSPQCYWKCATTFGSQLRPYKLMYPLLDEITNWFRKIDFMIIGTQKGGSTALHDYLHHHPSCWGSFFKEPGFFLYPTEYAKGFPFFMEYMWKEYPPFRYSLSDSLLFESTTWYSYWHEVPERLFEYNPHLKFIFLVKNPIDRAYSQYNMLINWRKSQLLHEYELFSDKEQLNILLKKLLDTQNFPFSYWVNQEIEKIRNQENTPIDFFPDFLHRGFYYEQLERYYQFFPVENILVIEHRELKNNRISTLRKIEQFLNISYVDWNTINLDDKFVSQYNVKLPSDIRNKLKAFFKPYNEKFYKLIKRNFDW
;
A
#
# COMPACT_ATOMS: atom_id res chain seq x y z
N MET A 1 7.81 -1.12 -43.07
CA MET A 1 8.09 -2.49 -42.59
C MET A 1 7.37 -2.65 -41.25
N LYS A 2 6.72 -3.80 -41.00
CA LYS A 2 6.09 -4.08 -39.68
C LYS A 2 7.19 -4.05 -38.63
N ASN A 3 7.25 -3.01 -37.79
CA ASN A 3 8.09 -3.04 -36.62
C ASN A 3 7.64 -4.24 -35.78
N SER A 4 8.56 -5.17 -35.55
CA SER A 4 8.38 -6.33 -34.69
C SER A 4 7.85 -5.86 -33.35
N SER A 5 6.77 -6.46 -32.84
CA SER A 5 6.32 -6.20 -31.47
C SER A 5 7.25 -6.89 -30.48
N LEU A 6 8.54 -6.60 -30.49
CA LEU A 6 9.57 -7.26 -29.69
C LEU A 6 10.39 -6.22 -28.94
N ILE A 7 10.52 -6.40 -27.63
CA ILE A 7 11.36 -5.61 -26.73
C ILE A 7 12.50 -6.50 -26.24
N LEU A 8 13.74 -6.09 -26.52
CA LEU A 8 14.92 -6.73 -25.96
C LEU A 8 15.39 -5.96 -24.72
N LEU A 9 15.62 -6.70 -23.65
CA LEU A 9 16.24 -6.18 -22.45
C LEU A 9 17.71 -6.58 -22.48
N TYR A 10 18.59 -5.61 -22.71
CA TYR A 10 20.01 -5.83 -22.91
C TYR A 10 20.75 -5.64 -21.58
N ASN A 11 20.87 -6.72 -20.81
CA ASN A 11 21.53 -6.74 -19.49
C ASN A 11 22.47 -7.96 -19.30
N ASN A 12 23.23 -7.97 -18.19
CA ASN A 12 23.89 -9.18 -17.70
C ASN A 12 22.93 -9.85 -16.73
N ALA A 13 22.42 -11.03 -17.09
CA ALA A 13 21.41 -11.76 -16.33
C ALA A 13 21.86 -12.09 -14.88
N GLU A 14 23.15 -11.98 -14.57
CA GLU A 14 23.69 -12.13 -13.21
C GLU A 14 23.25 -11.03 -12.23
N TYR A 15 22.92 -9.83 -12.71
CA TYR A 15 22.43 -8.73 -11.86
C TYR A 15 20.90 -8.63 -11.80
N LEU A 16 20.18 -9.18 -12.80
CA LEU A 16 18.72 -9.19 -12.89
C LEU A 16 18.24 -10.36 -13.78
N PRO A 17 17.84 -11.52 -13.23
CA PRO A 17 17.07 -12.50 -13.99
C PRO A 17 15.66 -11.96 -14.22
N PHE A 18 15.36 -11.51 -15.45
CA PHE A 18 14.02 -11.05 -15.83
C PHE A 18 13.11 -12.26 -16.10
N HIS A 19 12.03 -12.40 -15.32
CA HIS A 19 10.91 -13.31 -15.59
C HIS A 19 9.61 -12.53 -15.60
N LEU A 20 9.01 -12.31 -16.76
CA LEU A 20 7.74 -11.58 -16.90
C LEU A 20 6.66 -12.26 -16.03
N SER A 21 6.00 -11.51 -15.14
CA SER A 21 4.93 -12.07 -14.31
C SER A 21 3.71 -12.47 -15.15
N SER A 22 2.93 -13.39 -14.61
CA SER A 22 1.66 -13.86 -15.18
C SER A 22 0.59 -12.77 -15.35
N GLY A 23 0.74 -11.62 -14.68
CA GLY A 23 -0.11 -10.43 -14.85
C GLY A 23 0.35 -9.48 -15.98
N PHE A 24 1.43 -9.82 -16.69
CA PHE A 24 1.92 -9.06 -17.83
C PHE A 24 1.01 -9.25 -19.04
N GLU A 25 0.02 -8.37 -19.22
CA GLU A 25 -0.60 -8.19 -20.53
C GLU A 25 0.33 -7.39 -21.41
N SER A 26 1.08 -8.09 -22.25
CA SER A 26 2.04 -7.47 -23.15
C SER A 26 1.41 -6.58 -24.22
N LYS A 27 0.08 -6.57 -24.31
CA LYS A 27 -0.71 -5.88 -25.34
C LYS A 27 -0.18 -6.11 -26.75
N GLY A 28 0.30 -7.33 -27.00
CA GLY A 28 0.83 -7.77 -28.29
C GLY A 28 2.35 -7.61 -28.45
N TRP A 29 3.08 -7.17 -27.42
CA TRP A 29 4.54 -7.15 -27.39
C TRP A 29 5.13 -8.47 -26.85
N GLU A 30 6.27 -8.88 -27.36
CA GLU A 30 7.08 -9.98 -26.85
C GLU A 30 8.29 -9.36 -26.15
N VAL A 31 8.66 -9.84 -24.97
CA VAL A 31 9.83 -9.33 -24.25
C VAL A 31 10.84 -10.45 -24.09
N THR A 32 12.10 -10.18 -24.42
CA THR A 32 13.17 -11.18 -24.45
C THR A 32 14.45 -10.65 -23.83
N LEU A 33 15.29 -11.57 -23.34
CA LEU A 33 16.68 -11.34 -22.94
C LEU A 33 17.67 -11.90 -23.97
N ASP A 34 17.17 -12.56 -25.02
CA ASP A 34 18.01 -13.20 -26.02
C ASP A 34 18.68 -12.13 -26.90
N LYS A 35 19.93 -11.83 -26.57
CA LYS A 35 20.75 -10.83 -27.26
C LYS A 35 20.91 -11.11 -28.75
N ARG A 36 20.73 -12.36 -29.20
CA ARG A 36 20.73 -12.72 -30.63
C ARG A 36 19.57 -12.08 -31.39
N LEU A 37 18.52 -11.63 -30.68
CA LEU A 37 17.37 -10.94 -31.24
C LEU A 37 17.55 -9.41 -31.27
N LEU A 38 18.74 -8.88 -30.96
CA LEU A 38 19.03 -7.45 -30.99
C LEU A 38 18.58 -6.82 -32.31
N GLY A 39 18.97 -7.34 -33.47
CA GLY A 39 18.57 -6.78 -34.77
C GLY A 39 17.08 -6.92 -35.11
N LYS A 40 16.30 -7.70 -34.34
CA LYS A 40 14.87 -7.92 -34.56
C LYS A 40 14.00 -7.14 -33.58
N ALA A 41 14.53 -6.67 -32.46
CA ALA A 41 13.76 -5.94 -31.47
C ALA A 41 13.37 -4.55 -32.02
N ALA A 42 12.12 -4.13 -31.86
CA ALA A 42 11.76 -2.74 -32.16
C ALA A 42 12.16 -1.80 -31.03
N VAL A 43 12.26 -2.30 -29.79
CA VAL A 43 12.77 -1.55 -28.64
C VAL A 43 13.89 -2.33 -27.96
N VAL A 44 14.99 -1.67 -27.60
CA VAL A 44 16.08 -2.26 -26.83
C VAL A 44 16.33 -1.41 -25.59
N VAL A 45 16.24 -2.02 -24.41
CA VAL A 45 16.45 -1.34 -23.13
C VAL A 45 17.78 -1.77 -22.54
N PHE A 46 18.69 -0.82 -22.35
CA PHE A 46 20.05 -1.03 -21.86
C PHE A 46 20.19 -0.53 -20.43
N HIS A 47 20.73 -1.36 -19.55
CA HIS A 47 21.11 -0.96 -18.20
C HIS A 47 22.53 -0.38 -18.19
N LEU A 48 22.65 0.94 -18.06
CA LEU A 48 23.93 1.65 -18.23
C LEU A 48 25.05 1.19 -17.27
N PRO A 49 24.81 0.99 -15.96
CA PRO A 49 25.85 0.58 -15.01
C PRO A 49 26.53 -0.74 -15.34
N THR A 50 25.83 -1.65 -16.01
CA THR A 50 26.37 -2.97 -16.39
C THR A 50 26.66 -3.07 -17.89
N LEU A 51 26.50 -1.98 -18.65
CA LEU A 51 26.52 -2.05 -20.10
C LEU A 51 27.88 -2.50 -20.63
N LEU A 52 28.99 -1.98 -20.09
CA LEU A 52 30.33 -2.40 -20.53
C LEU A 52 30.64 -3.86 -20.17
N ASP A 53 30.09 -4.36 -19.07
CA ASP A 53 30.30 -5.75 -18.65
C ASP A 53 29.58 -6.74 -19.59
N VAL A 54 28.65 -6.22 -20.41
CA VAL A 54 27.80 -6.99 -21.31
C VAL A 54 28.22 -6.82 -22.78
N LEU A 55 29.05 -5.83 -23.08
CA LEU A 55 29.50 -5.52 -24.42
C LEU A 55 30.68 -6.39 -24.83
N SER A 56 30.43 -7.38 -25.67
CA SER A 56 31.48 -8.14 -26.36
C SER A 56 31.82 -7.56 -27.74
N GLU A 57 30.96 -6.72 -28.32
CA GLU A 57 31.02 -6.24 -29.71
C GLU A 57 30.56 -4.78 -29.85
N GLU A 58 30.88 -4.14 -30.99
CA GLU A 58 30.35 -2.81 -31.32
C GLU A 58 28.84 -2.90 -31.60
N LEU A 59 28.04 -2.05 -30.93
CA LEU A 59 26.60 -2.03 -31.13
C LEU A 59 26.23 -1.17 -32.34
N GLU A 60 25.56 -1.76 -33.32
CA GLU A 60 24.93 -1.04 -34.42
C GLU A 60 23.40 -1.01 -34.27
N LYS A 61 22.82 0.16 -34.46
CA LYS A 61 21.37 0.37 -34.32
C LYS A 61 20.68 0.10 -35.65
N THR A 62 19.76 -0.87 -35.64
CA THR A 62 18.98 -1.22 -36.84
C THR A 62 18.00 -0.10 -37.19
N GLU A 63 17.76 0.14 -38.49
CA GLU A 63 16.81 1.16 -38.94
C GLU A 63 15.41 0.94 -38.34
N GLY A 64 14.82 1.98 -37.74
CA GLY A 64 13.49 1.92 -37.11
C GLY A 64 13.48 1.41 -35.67
N GLN A 65 14.61 0.95 -35.14
CA GLN A 65 14.77 0.48 -33.76
C GLN A 65 14.87 1.64 -32.77
N PHE A 66 14.27 1.47 -31.58
CA PHE A 66 14.28 2.45 -30.49
C PHE A 66 15.14 1.97 -29.33
N TRP A 67 16.13 2.75 -28.93
CA TRP A 67 17.07 2.41 -27.86
C TRP A 67 16.82 3.26 -26.62
N VAL A 68 16.59 2.58 -25.50
CA VAL A 68 16.38 3.20 -24.20
C VAL A 68 17.57 2.88 -23.31
N ALA A 69 18.26 3.89 -22.83
CA ALA A 69 19.20 3.75 -21.73
C ALA A 69 18.47 3.96 -20.40
N TRP A 70 18.71 3.09 -19.42
CA TRP A 70 18.18 3.27 -18.07
C TRP A 70 19.27 3.12 -17.01
N LYS A 71 19.17 3.94 -15.95
CA LYS A 71 19.96 3.84 -14.72
C LYS A 71 19.18 4.32 -13.50
N HIS A 72 19.60 3.89 -12.32
CA HIS A 72 19.14 4.45 -11.05
C HIS A 72 20.00 5.67 -10.63
N SER A 73 19.43 6.72 -10.05
CA SER A 73 20.20 7.93 -9.68
C SER A 73 21.20 7.72 -8.54
N ARG A 74 20.96 6.74 -7.67
CA ARG A 74 21.84 6.37 -6.55
C ARG A 74 22.90 5.34 -6.92
N GLU A 75 22.82 4.73 -8.10
CA GLU A 75 23.95 3.95 -8.61
C GLU A 75 25.11 4.93 -8.83
N ARG A 76 26.32 4.53 -8.39
CA ARG A 76 27.53 5.38 -8.51
C ARG A 76 27.56 5.97 -9.89
N GLU A 77 27.86 7.27 -10.00
CA GLU A 77 27.99 7.93 -11.29
C GLU A 77 28.81 7.01 -12.20
N TRP A 78 28.14 6.48 -13.21
CA TRP A 78 28.80 6.00 -14.39
C TRP A 78 29.58 7.19 -14.91
N ARG A 79 30.84 7.25 -14.51
CA ARG A 79 31.71 8.35 -14.87
C ARG A 79 31.67 8.38 -16.38
N PHE A 80 31.15 9.47 -16.95
CA PHE A 80 31.27 9.80 -18.38
C PHE A 80 32.73 9.83 -18.90
N ASN A 81 33.70 9.46 -18.05
CA ASN A 81 35.13 9.66 -18.20
C ASN A 81 35.90 8.49 -18.81
N THR A 82 35.26 7.49 -19.44
CA THR A 82 36.04 6.53 -20.25
C THR A 82 35.62 6.32 -21.69
N LYS A 83 34.41 6.67 -22.15
CA LYS A 83 34.11 6.82 -23.59
C LYS A 83 33.00 7.85 -23.85
N PRO A 84 33.28 8.99 -24.53
CA PRO A 84 32.27 10.00 -24.93
C PRO A 84 31.27 9.52 -26.00
N VAL A 85 31.37 8.27 -26.46
CA VAL A 85 30.77 7.80 -27.72
C VAL A 85 29.27 7.53 -27.60
N TRP A 86 28.75 7.33 -26.38
CA TRP A 86 27.39 6.81 -26.19
C TRP A 86 26.31 7.85 -25.94
N GLY A 87 26.65 9.13 -25.81
CA GLY A 87 25.68 10.21 -25.51
C GLY A 87 24.62 10.44 -26.58
N ASN A 88 24.82 9.87 -27.78
CA ASN A 88 23.98 10.10 -28.95
C ASN A 88 23.39 8.82 -29.57
N ILE A 89 23.62 7.63 -28.98
CA ILE A 89 23.13 6.36 -29.55
C ILE A 89 21.73 5.97 -29.07
N PHE A 90 21.36 6.40 -27.85
CA PHE A 90 20.07 6.10 -27.24
C PHE A 90 19.06 7.18 -27.61
N ASP A 91 17.84 6.77 -27.98
CA ASP A 91 16.75 7.71 -28.25
C ASP A 91 16.13 8.27 -26.96
N LEU A 92 16.25 7.51 -25.86
CA LEU A 92 15.68 7.87 -24.57
C LEU A 92 16.64 7.51 -23.44
N TYR A 93 16.83 8.44 -22.51
CA TYR A 93 17.53 8.21 -21.26
C TYR A 93 16.54 8.28 -20.10
N LEU A 94 16.42 7.19 -19.37
CA LEU A 94 15.63 7.07 -18.15
C LEU A 94 16.58 7.09 -16.94
N SER A 95 16.41 8.08 -16.07
CA SER A 95 17.07 8.11 -14.77
C SER A 95 16.04 8.30 -13.68
N TYR A 96 16.00 7.41 -12.70
CA TYR A 96 15.07 7.53 -11.57
C TYR A 96 15.76 8.18 -10.37
N SER A 97 15.25 9.34 -9.89
CA SER A 97 15.72 9.99 -8.65
C SER A 97 14.61 10.18 -7.63
N PRO A 98 14.77 9.73 -6.37
CA PRO A 98 13.74 9.85 -5.35
C PRO A 98 13.44 11.28 -4.86
N GLN A 99 14.26 12.27 -5.23
CA GLN A 99 14.20 13.64 -4.67
C GLN A 99 13.67 14.70 -5.64
N CYS A 100 13.48 14.38 -6.92
CA CYS A 100 12.95 15.31 -7.92
C CYS A 100 12.03 14.55 -8.90
N TYR A 101 10.73 14.57 -8.67
CA TYR A 101 9.77 14.34 -9.75
C TYR A 101 9.85 15.54 -10.72
N TRP A 102 9.87 15.26 -12.03
CA TRP A 102 10.13 16.16 -13.16
C TRP A 102 11.59 16.39 -13.57
N LYS A 103 12.37 15.31 -13.75
CA LYS A 103 13.34 15.23 -14.85
C LYS A 103 13.43 13.80 -15.39
N CYS A 104 12.49 13.41 -16.25
CA CYS A 104 12.96 12.74 -17.46
C CYS A 104 13.83 13.80 -18.15
N ALA A 105 15.14 13.74 -17.97
CA ALA A 105 16.02 14.57 -18.77
C ALA A 105 15.94 14.01 -20.18
N THR A 106 14.99 14.49 -20.97
CA THR A 106 15.17 14.56 -22.41
C THR A 106 16.28 15.59 -22.65
N THR A 107 17.54 15.22 -22.39
CA THR A 107 18.66 15.89 -23.02
C THR A 107 18.57 15.52 -24.49
N PHE A 108 17.83 16.33 -25.24
CA PHE A 108 17.72 16.26 -26.70
C PHE A 108 19.10 16.52 -27.30
N GLY A 109 19.80 15.45 -27.66
CA GLY A 109 20.87 15.48 -28.64
C GLY A 109 20.27 15.41 -30.04
N SER A 110 20.02 16.58 -30.64
CA SER A 110 19.68 16.85 -32.05
C SER A 110 18.50 16.10 -32.71
N GLN A 111 17.50 16.90 -33.10
CA GLN A 111 16.31 16.59 -33.93
C GLN A 111 15.14 15.89 -33.23
N LEU A 112 14.28 16.75 -32.68
CA LEU A 112 12.93 16.54 -32.17
C LEU A 112 12.13 15.50 -32.95
N ARG A 113 11.95 14.29 -32.38
CA ARG A 113 10.74 13.49 -32.68
C ARG A 113 9.56 14.06 -31.88
N PRO A 114 8.35 14.09 -32.44
CA PRO A 114 7.23 14.79 -31.83
C PRO A 114 6.80 14.18 -30.49
N TYR A 115 6.80 15.04 -29.45
CA TYR A 115 6.47 14.79 -28.04
C TYR A 115 5.15 14.03 -27.76
N LYS A 116 4.26 13.86 -28.75
CA LYS A 116 2.97 13.14 -28.61
C LYS A 116 3.11 11.61 -28.53
N LEU A 117 4.22 11.03 -28.99
CA LEU A 117 4.46 9.58 -28.96
C LEU A 117 5.16 9.08 -27.67
N MET A 118 5.68 10.00 -26.87
CA MET A 118 6.59 9.69 -25.74
C MET A 118 5.87 9.43 -24.42
N TYR A 119 4.73 10.10 -24.17
CA TYR A 119 3.91 9.86 -22.97
C TYR A 119 3.30 8.46 -22.92
N PRO A 120 2.71 7.91 -24.01
CA PRO A 120 2.19 6.55 -24.01
C PRO A 120 3.25 5.49 -23.66
N LEU A 121 4.49 5.64 -24.13
CA LEU A 121 5.58 4.71 -23.85
C LEU A 121 6.07 4.79 -22.38
N LEU A 122 6.12 5.98 -21.79
CA LEU A 122 6.46 6.18 -20.38
C LEU A 122 5.35 5.70 -19.44
N ASP A 123 4.10 5.89 -19.83
CA ASP A 123 2.92 5.32 -19.16
C ASP A 123 2.94 3.78 -19.30
N GLU A 124 3.34 3.23 -20.44
CA GLU A 124 3.52 1.79 -20.65
C GLU A 124 4.65 1.21 -19.77
N ILE A 125 5.76 1.92 -19.58
CA ILE A 125 6.88 1.50 -18.71
C ILE A 125 6.52 1.60 -17.22
N THR A 126 5.78 2.63 -16.82
CA THR A 126 5.30 2.73 -15.42
C THR A 126 4.21 1.70 -15.12
N ASN A 127 3.43 1.28 -16.12
CA ASN A 127 2.57 0.10 -16.05
C ASN A 127 3.34 -1.22 -15.87
N TRP A 128 4.67 -1.26 -16.02
CA TRP A 128 5.49 -2.43 -15.68
C TRP A 128 5.71 -2.60 -14.17
N PHE A 129 5.39 -1.59 -13.35
CA PHE A 129 5.43 -1.73 -11.90
C PHE A 129 4.13 -2.38 -11.44
N ARG A 130 4.24 -3.61 -10.93
CA ARG A 130 3.12 -4.35 -10.38
C ARG A 130 2.48 -3.56 -9.24
N LYS A 131 1.18 -3.34 -9.36
CA LYS A 131 0.37 -2.70 -8.31
C LYS A 131 0.17 -3.64 -7.13
N ILE A 132 -0.15 -3.08 -5.97
CA ILE A 132 -0.55 -3.85 -4.80
C ILE A 132 -1.79 -4.70 -5.16
N ASP A 133 -1.77 -5.97 -4.77
CA ASP A 133 -2.83 -6.93 -5.06
C ASP A 133 -3.93 -6.92 -4.00
N PHE A 134 -3.55 -6.74 -2.73
CA PHE A 134 -4.51 -6.64 -1.64
C PHE A 134 -4.04 -5.75 -0.48
N MET A 135 -4.98 -5.31 0.37
CA MET A 135 -4.70 -4.44 1.51
C MET A 135 -5.46 -4.87 2.76
N ILE A 136 -4.83 -4.71 3.93
CA ILE A 136 -5.51 -4.82 5.23
C ILE A 136 -5.91 -3.40 5.67
N ILE A 137 -7.16 -3.03 5.37
CA ILE A 137 -7.62 -1.62 5.44
C ILE A 137 -8.18 -1.20 6.79
N GLY A 138 -8.32 -2.12 7.73
CA GLY A 138 -8.93 -1.81 9.01
C GLY A 138 -9.00 -3.02 9.92
N THR A 139 -9.50 -2.84 11.14
CA THR A 139 -9.70 -1.56 11.83
C THR A 139 -8.52 -1.30 12.76
N GLN A 140 -8.26 -0.04 13.10
CA GLN A 140 -7.32 0.29 14.16
C GLN A 140 -7.77 -0.41 15.46
N LYS A 141 -6.82 -1.09 16.12
CA LYS A 141 -7.06 -1.98 17.29
C LYS A 141 -7.87 -3.26 16.99
N GLY A 142 -8.00 -3.64 15.72
CA GLY A 142 -8.67 -4.87 15.25
C GLY A 142 -7.76 -6.09 15.10
N GLY A 143 -6.47 -6.00 15.44
CA GLY A 143 -5.52 -7.13 15.33
C GLY A 143 -4.73 -7.18 14.01
N SER A 144 -4.76 -6.12 13.20
CA SER A 144 -4.09 -6.07 11.89
C SER A 144 -2.57 -6.22 11.94
N THR A 145 -1.90 -5.90 13.06
CA THR A 145 -0.45 -6.10 13.16
C THR A 145 -0.07 -7.58 13.18
N ALA A 146 -0.82 -8.40 13.92
CA ALA A 146 -0.59 -9.84 13.93
C ALA A 146 -0.88 -10.44 12.55
N LEU A 147 -2.00 -10.04 11.91
CA LEU A 147 -2.32 -10.54 10.57
C LEU A 147 -1.26 -10.15 9.53
N HIS A 148 -0.79 -8.90 9.56
CA HIS A 148 0.29 -8.45 8.68
C HIS A 148 1.53 -9.33 8.82
N ASP A 149 1.96 -9.60 10.06
CA ASP A 149 3.11 -10.46 10.35
C ASP A 149 2.90 -11.90 9.84
N TYR A 150 1.72 -12.48 10.06
CA TYR A 150 1.40 -13.83 9.59
C TYR A 150 1.47 -13.93 8.06
N LEU A 151 0.87 -12.98 7.34
CA LEU A 151 0.90 -12.96 5.88
C LEU A 151 2.28 -12.61 5.35
N HIS A 152 3.10 -11.84 6.08
CA HIS A 152 4.48 -11.57 5.68
C HIS A 152 5.36 -12.83 5.70
N HIS A 153 5.04 -13.81 6.55
CA HIS A 153 5.71 -15.12 6.58
C HIS A 153 5.16 -16.12 5.54
N HIS A 154 4.09 -15.77 4.83
CA HIS A 154 3.49 -16.66 3.84
C HIS A 154 4.26 -16.61 2.51
N PRO A 155 4.69 -17.73 1.91
CA PRO A 155 5.57 -17.75 0.73
C PRO A 155 4.94 -17.07 -0.51
N SER A 156 3.62 -17.12 -0.63
CA SER A 156 2.87 -16.46 -1.72
C SER A 156 2.49 -15.01 -1.44
N CYS A 157 2.98 -14.40 -0.36
CA CYS A 157 2.66 -13.02 -0.01
C CYS A 157 3.94 -12.23 0.27
N TRP A 158 3.94 -10.96 -0.11
CA TRP A 158 5.02 -10.03 0.18
C TRP A 158 4.44 -8.74 0.74
N GLY A 159 4.55 -8.59 2.06
CA GLY A 159 4.06 -7.42 2.76
C GLY A 159 5.06 -6.26 2.72
N SER A 160 4.54 -5.05 2.88
CA SER A 160 5.36 -3.85 3.08
C SER A 160 6.38 -4.00 4.21
N PHE A 161 7.54 -3.37 4.08
CA PHE A 161 8.65 -3.41 5.05
C PHE A 161 8.22 -2.94 6.45
N PHE A 162 7.27 -2.01 6.50
CA PHE A 162 6.69 -1.54 7.74
C PHE A 162 5.18 -1.39 7.57
N LYS A 163 4.48 -1.38 8.71
CA LYS A 163 3.02 -1.26 8.78
C LYS A 163 2.61 0.21 8.79
N GLU A 164 1.39 0.48 8.34
CA GLU A 164 0.74 1.80 8.31
C GLU A 164 1.48 2.84 7.44
N PRO A 165 1.81 2.54 6.18
CA PRO A 165 2.47 3.50 5.29
C PRO A 165 1.65 4.72 4.90
N GLY A 166 0.32 4.59 4.87
CA GLY A 166 -0.58 5.74 4.74
C GLY A 166 -0.53 6.49 3.41
N PHE A 167 0.04 5.91 2.36
CA PHE A 167 0.19 6.56 1.05
C PHE A 167 -1.12 7.09 0.45
N PHE A 168 -2.22 6.36 0.61
CA PHE A 168 -3.53 6.77 0.07
C PHE A 168 -4.32 7.70 1.00
N LEU A 169 -3.84 7.98 2.22
CA LEU A 169 -4.55 8.80 3.22
C LEU A 169 -4.66 10.26 2.78
N TYR A 170 -3.54 10.85 2.36
CA TYR A 170 -3.45 12.29 2.14
C TYR A 170 -3.12 12.60 0.67
N PRO A 171 -3.75 13.63 0.07
CA PRO A 171 -3.40 14.08 -1.28
C PRO A 171 -1.92 14.39 -1.45
N THR A 172 -1.28 14.96 -0.42
CA THR A 172 0.15 15.31 -0.44
C THR A 172 1.06 14.09 -0.50
N GLU A 173 0.69 12.99 0.15
CA GLU A 173 1.41 11.73 0.09
C GLU A 173 1.15 11.03 -1.24
N TYR A 174 -0.12 10.95 -1.66
CA TYR A 174 -0.53 10.34 -2.92
C TYR A 174 0.11 11.04 -4.14
N ALA A 175 0.24 12.37 -4.09
CA ALA A 175 0.87 13.17 -5.13
C ALA A 175 2.38 12.87 -5.34
N LYS A 176 3.05 12.19 -4.39
CA LYS A 176 4.44 11.72 -4.56
C LYS A 176 4.57 10.62 -5.60
N GLY A 177 3.46 9.99 -5.99
CA GLY A 177 3.40 9.03 -7.10
C GLY A 177 3.78 7.60 -6.72
N PHE A 178 3.40 6.66 -7.58
CA PHE A 178 3.51 5.22 -7.31
C PHE A 178 4.95 4.71 -7.13
N PRO A 179 5.95 5.15 -7.93
CA PRO A 179 7.36 4.82 -7.66
C PRO A 179 7.87 5.22 -6.28
N PHE A 180 7.51 6.40 -5.78
CA PHE A 180 7.88 6.83 -4.42
C PHE A 180 7.29 5.88 -3.38
N PHE A 181 6.01 5.52 -3.55
CA PHE A 181 5.34 4.57 -2.69
C PHE A 181 6.08 3.23 -2.67
N MET A 182 6.38 2.65 -3.83
CA MET A 182 7.08 1.35 -3.90
C MET A 182 8.47 1.37 -3.24
N GLU A 183 9.26 2.42 -3.46
CA GLU A 183 10.58 2.59 -2.82
C GLU A 183 10.44 2.72 -1.30
N TYR A 184 9.54 3.58 -0.85
CA TYR A 184 9.31 3.83 0.57
C TYR A 184 8.91 2.54 1.29
N MET A 185 8.05 1.76 0.64
CA MET A 185 7.38 0.60 1.23
C MET A 185 8.24 -0.63 1.38
N TRP A 186 9.16 -0.93 0.44
CA TRP A 186 9.92 -2.18 0.48
C TRP A 186 11.43 -2.00 0.67
N LYS A 187 11.94 -0.77 0.73
CA LYS A 187 13.36 -0.41 0.96
C LYS A 187 14.40 -0.99 -0.02
N GLU A 188 14.07 -1.97 -0.86
CA GLU A 188 14.97 -2.51 -1.89
C GLU A 188 14.78 -1.82 -3.25
N TYR A 189 15.92 -1.59 -3.92
CA TYR A 189 15.99 -1.24 -5.34
C TYR A 189 16.09 -2.55 -6.14
N PRO A 190 15.28 -2.83 -7.17
CA PRO A 190 14.23 -2.06 -7.83
C PRO A 190 12.82 -2.67 -7.68
N PRO A 191 11.75 -1.87 -7.86
CA PRO A 191 10.37 -2.36 -7.94
C PRO A 191 10.13 -3.42 -9.02
N PHE A 192 11.11 -3.58 -9.91
CA PHE A 192 11.15 -4.63 -10.91
C PHE A 192 11.15 -6.05 -10.31
N ARG A 193 11.87 -6.34 -9.21
CA ARG A 193 11.85 -7.69 -8.60
C ARG A 193 10.44 -8.11 -8.16
N TYR A 194 9.63 -7.17 -7.68
CA TYR A 194 8.24 -7.42 -7.28
C TYR A 194 7.36 -7.75 -8.47
N SER A 195 7.60 -7.08 -9.61
CA SER A 195 6.92 -7.35 -10.87
C SER A 195 7.26 -8.72 -11.48
N LEU A 196 8.27 -9.43 -10.96
CA LEU A 196 8.70 -10.76 -11.42
C LEU A 196 8.37 -11.88 -10.42
N SER A 197 7.85 -11.53 -9.24
CA SER A 197 7.42 -12.50 -8.23
C SER A 197 5.98 -12.93 -8.49
N ASP A 198 5.66 -14.20 -8.28
CA ASP A 198 4.27 -14.69 -8.24
C ASP A 198 3.59 -14.40 -6.88
N SER A 199 4.34 -13.90 -5.88
CA SER A 199 3.79 -13.57 -4.56
C SER A 199 2.92 -12.32 -4.64
N LEU A 200 1.77 -12.33 -3.97
CA LEU A 200 0.88 -11.18 -3.86
C LEU A 200 1.52 -10.06 -3.04
N LEU A 201 1.56 -8.84 -3.58
CA LEU A 201 2.01 -7.64 -2.89
C LEU A 201 0.89 -7.11 -2.01
N PHE A 202 1.21 -6.78 -0.77
CA PHE A 202 0.24 -6.20 0.15
C PHE A 202 0.82 -5.18 1.10
N GLU A 203 -0.07 -4.33 1.60
CA GLU A 203 0.24 -3.42 2.71
C GLU A 203 -0.87 -3.45 3.76
N SER A 204 -0.66 -2.70 4.84
CA SER A 204 -1.62 -2.67 5.95
C SER A 204 -1.68 -1.30 6.58
N THR A 205 -2.59 -0.46 6.08
CA THR A 205 -3.00 0.77 6.75
C THR A 205 -4.44 0.67 7.25
N THR A 206 -4.59 0.60 8.58
CA THR A 206 -5.91 0.47 9.22
C THR A 206 -6.80 1.70 9.12
N TRP A 207 -6.23 2.83 8.72
CA TRP A 207 -6.94 4.09 8.56
C TRP A 207 -7.68 4.17 7.22
N TYR A 208 -7.34 3.33 6.24
CA TYR A 208 -7.96 3.37 4.91
C TYR A 208 -9.46 3.10 4.92
N SER A 209 -9.95 2.22 5.81
CA SER A 209 -11.39 1.99 5.99
C SER A 209 -12.13 3.21 6.52
N TYR A 210 -11.46 4.04 7.32
CA TYR A 210 -12.09 5.16 8.04
C TYR A 210 -12.22 6.42 7.19
N TRP A 211 -11.17 6.78 6.44
CA TRP A 211 -11.15 8.01 5.64
C TRP A 211 -12.08 7.95 4.42
N HIS A 212 -12.74 9.06 4.11
CA HIS A 212 -13.83 9.10 3.13
C HIS A 212 -13.31 9.03 1.68
N GLU A 213 -12.18 9.67 1.41
CA GLU A 213 -11.61 9.86 0.06
C GLU A 213 -10.73 8.67 -0.38
N VAL A 214 -10.41 7.77 0.53
CA VAL A 214 -9.50 6.64 0.26
C VAL A 214 -10.07 5.62 -0.73
N PRO A 215 -11.34 5.18 -0.65
CA PRO A 215 -11.89 4.19 -1.57
C PRO A 215 -11.79 4.60 -3.05
N GLU A 216 -12.08 5.87 -3.35
CA GLU A 216 -11.98 6.42 -4.70
C GLU A 216 -10.54 6.37 -5.22
N ARG A 217 -9.57 6.86 -4.43
CA ARG A 217 -8.14 6.82 -4.81
C ARG A 217 -7.65 5.38 -5.00
N LEU A 218 -8.11 4.45 -4.16
CA LEU A 218 -7.77 3.04 -4.29
C LEU A 218 -8.35 2.43 -5.57
N PHE A 219 -9.56 2.83 -5.96
CA PHE A 219 -10.20 2.37 -7.19
C PHE A 219 -9.51 2.91 -8.43
N GLU A 220 -9.18 4.21 -8.44
CA GLU A 220 -8.35 4.82 -9.49
C GLU A 220 -6.98 4.14 -9.60
N TYR A 221 -6.40 3.79 -8.45
CA TYR A 221 -5.12 3.10 -8.38
C TYR A 221 -5.21 1.68 -8.94
N ASN A 222 -6.08 0.82 -8.40
CA ASN A 222 -6.25 -0.55 -8.86
C ASN A 222 -7.70 -1.04 -8.59
N PRO A 223 -8.58 -1.09 -9.61
CA PRO A 223 -9.98 -1.51 -9.43
C PRO A 223 -10.12 -3.00 -9.10
N HIS A 224 -9.05 -3.80 -9.22
CA HIS A 224 -9.04 -5.22 -8.89
C HIS A 224 -8.53 -5.52 -7.48
N LEU A 225 -8.26 -4.50 -6.66
CA LEU A 225 -7.80 -4.69 -5.29
C LEU A 225 -8.73 -5.58 -4.49
N LYS A 226 -8.14 -6.51 -3.74
CA LYS A 226 -8.82 -7.22 -2.65
C LYS A 226 -8.54 -6.55 -1.32
N PHE A 227 -9.50 -6.63 -0.41
CA PHE A 227 -9.44 -6.00 0.89
C PHE A 227 -9.74 -6.99 1.99
N ILE A 228 -8.92 -6.99 3.03
CA ILE A 228 -9.22 -7.68 4.28
C ILE A 228 -9.62 -6.61 5.29
N PHE A 229 -10.89 -6.62 5.69
CA PHE A 229 -11.44 -5.69 6.67
C PHE A 229 -11.59 -6.39 8.02
N LEU A 230 -10.61 -6.19 8.91
CA LEU A 230 -10.70 -6.72 10.27
C LEU A 230 -11.63 -5.86 11.11
N VAL A 231 -12.55 -6.49 11.82
CA VAL A 231 -13.48 -5.80 12.72
C VAL A 231 -13.39 -6.39 14.12
N LYS A 232 -13.78 -5.61 15.13
CA LYS A 232 -13.77 -6.01 16.53
C LYS A 232 -15.03 -5.46 17.17
N ASN A 233 -15.48 -6.02 18.30
CA ASN A 233 -16.54 -5.38 19.09
C ASN A 233 -16.21 -3.88 19.25
N PRO A 234 -17.08 -2.96 18.76
CA PRO A 234 -16.73 -1.54 18.64
C PRO A 234 -16.46 -0.90 20.01
N ILE A 235 -17.06 -1.44 21.08
CA ILE A 235 -16.82 -1.01 22.47
C ILE A 235 -15.38 -1.35 22.89
N ASP A 236 -14.95 -2.58 22.65
CA ASP A 236 -13.60 -3.03 23.03
C ASP A 236 -12.53 -2.41 22.13
N ARG A 237 -12.88 -2.09 20.87
CA ARG A 237 -12.04 -1.34 19.95
C ARG A 237 -11.83 0.10 20.43
N ALA A 238 -12.92 0.80 20.78
CA ALA A 238 -12.90 2.16 21.33
C ALA A 238 -12.05 2.25 22.59
N TYR A 239 -12.28 1.36 23.55
CA TYR A 239 -11.52 1.34 24.79
C TYR A 239 -10.04 1.00 24.56
N SER A 240 -9.74 0.11 23.60
CA SER A 240 -8.36 -0.20 23.24
C SER A 240 -7.66 0.99 22.55
N GLN A 241 -8.36 1.80 21.77
CA GLN A 241 -7.80 3.02 21.17
C GLN A 241 -7.51 4.06 22.25
N TYR A 242 -8.44 4.30 23.18
CA TYR A 242 -8.24 5.20 24.32
C TYR A 242 -6.95 4.89 25.09
N ASN A 243 -6.78 3.63 25.50
CA ASN A 243 -5.58 3.24 26.23
C ASN A 243 -4.31 3.28 25.35
N MET A 244 -4.42 2.99 24.04
CA MET A 244 -3.30 3.14 23.12
C MET A 244 -2.84 4.59 23.03
N LEU A 245 -3.76 5.55 22.87
CA LEU A 245 -3.40 6.96 22.77
C LEU A 245 -2.78 7.50 24.06
N ILE A 246 -3.25 7.06 25.23
CA ILE A 246 -2.60 7.37 26.51
C ILE A 246 -1.15 6.88 26.52
N ASN A 247 -0.92 5.62 26.13
CA ASN A 247 0.41 5.03 26.12
C ASN A 247 1.32 5.72 25.10
N TRP A 248 0.84 5.95 23.88
CA TRP A 248 1.59 6.68 22.86
C TRP A 248 1.94 8.09 23.30
N ARG A 249 1.03 8.80 23.97
CA ARG A 249 1.31 10.12 24.53
C ARG A 249 2.41 10.06 25.59
N LYS A 250 2.37 9.08 26.50
CA LYS A 250 3.42 8.87 27.51
C LYS A 250 4.78 8.56 26.87
N SER A 251 4.78 7.82 25.77
CA SER A 251 5.98 7.45 25.02
C SER A 251 6.41 8.46 23.95
N GLN A 252 5.71 9.60 23.80
CA GLN A 252 5.96 10.61 22.77
C GLN A 252 5.87 10.08 21.31
N LEU A 253 5.08 9.04 21.06
CA LEU A 253 4.96 8.38 19.74
C LEU A 253 3.79 8.90 18.87
N LEU A 254 3.30 10.11 19.12
CA LEU A 254 2.11 10.67 18.46
C LEU A 254 2.42 11.43 17.16
N HIS A 255 3.29 10.89 16.32
CA HIS A 255 3.60 11.50 15.01
C HIS A 255 2.37 11.55 14.08
N GLU A 256 1.43 10.61 14.24
CA GLU A 256 0.22 10.49 13.41
C GLU A 256 -0.74 11.69 13.51
N TYR A 257 -0.65 12.50 14.58
CA TYR A 257 -1.49 13.69 14.77
C TYR A 257 -0.78 15.01 14.41
N GLU A 258 0.42 14.94 13.82
CA GLU A 258 1.12 16.14 13.31
C GLU A 258 0.34 16.86 12.20
N LEU A 259 -0.63 16.16 11.60
CA LEU A 259 -1.54 16.64 10.56
C LEU A 259 -2.82 17.29 11.10
N PHE A 260 -3.04 17.24 12.41
CA PHE A 260 -4.14 17.97 13.02
C PHE A 260 -3.90 19.48 12.81
N SER A 261 -4.85 20.13 12.13
CA SER A 261 -4.73 21.52 11.66
C SER A 261 -4.51 22.49 12.83
N ASP A 262 -5.30 22.35 13.89
CA ASP A 262 -5.20 23.13 15.12
C ASP A 262 -4.29 22.45 16.16
N LYS A 263 -2.98 22.68 16.01
CA LYS A 263 -1.96 22.14 16.91
C LYS A 263 -2.15 22.59 18.37
N GLU A 264 -2.75 23.76 18.61
CA GLU A 264 -2.99 24.25 19.96
C GLU A 264 -4.10 23.46 20.63
N GLN A 265 -5.24 23.30 19.94
CA GLN A 265 -6.35 22.49 20.41
C GLN A 265 -5.93 21.03 20.61
N LEU A 266 -5.17 20.43 19.69
CA LEU A 266 -4.64 19.08 19.85
C LEU A 266 -3.83 18.97 21.14
N ASN A 267 -2.94 19.92 21.41
CA ASN A 267 -2.12 19.90 22.63
C ASN A 267 -2.98 19.98 23.90
N ILE A 268 -4.07 20.75 23.90
CA ILE A 268 -5.04 20.81 25.00
C ILE A 268 -5.70 19.45 25.19
N LEU A 269 -6.20 18.83 24.11
CA LEU A 269 -6.87 17.53 24.16
C LEU A 269 -5.91 16.41 24.60
N LEU A 270 -4.65 16.45 24.15
CA LEU A 270 -3.61 15.51 24.57
C LEU A 270 -3.23 15.67 26.05
N LYS A 271 -3.27 16.88 26.61
CA LYS A 271 -3.10 17.09 28.05
C LYS A 271 -4.27 16.48 28.83
N LYS A 272 -5.51 16.73 28.40
CA LYS A 272 -6.71 16.11 29.00
C LYS A 272 -6.64 14.58 28.96
N LEU A 273 -6.15 14.01 27.87
CA LEU A 273 -6.05 12.56 27.70
C LEU A 273 -5.14 11.90 28.76
N LEU A 274 -4.10 12.60 29.22
CA LEU A 274 -3.20 12.10 30.28
C LEU A 274 -3.81 12.21 31.68
N ASP A 275 -4.72 13.14 31.90
CA ASP A 275 -5.42 13.34 33.16
C ASP A 275 -6.67 12.43 33.22
N THR A 276 -6.42 11.13 33.40
CA THR A 276 -7.47 10.11 33.43
C THR A 276 -8.37 10.21 34.66
N GLN A 277 -7.99 10.98 35.68
CA GLN A 277 -8.80 11.21 36.88
C GLN A 277 -9.92 12.20 36.58
N ASN A 278 -9.61 13.32 35.93
CA ASN A 278 -10.62 14.34 35.58
C ASN A 278 -11.29 14.08 34.23
N PHE A 279 -10.58 13.43 33.29
CA PHE A 279 -11.07 13.12 31.94
C PHE A 279 -10.97 11.61 31.65
N PRO A 280 -11.70 10.76 32.41
CA PRO A 280 -11.74 9.32 32.19
C PRO A 280 -12.38 8.98 30.84
N PHE A 281 -12.31 7.71 30.41
CA PHE A 281 -12.92 7.25 29.16
C PHE A 281 -14.40 7.65 29.02
N SER A 282 -15.17 7.66 30.11
CA SER A 282 -16.58 8.09 30.12
C SER A 282 -16.77 9.56 29.71
N TYR A 283 -15.83 10.45 30.04
CA TYR A 283 -15.85 11.85 29.61
C TYR A 283 -15.81 11.92 28.07
N TRP A 284 -14.84 11.24 27.46
CA TRP A 284 -14.66 11.21 26.01
C TRP A 284 -15.85 10.58 25.28
N VAL A 285 -16.38 9.47 25.83
CA VAL A 285 -17.60 8.84 25.33
C VAL A 285 -18.78 9.81 25.30
N ASN A 286 -18.99 10.57 26.38
CA ASN A 286 -20.11 11.51 26.45
C ASN A 286 -19.98 12.64 25.43
N GLN A 287 -18.79 13.22 25.33
CA GLN A 287 -18.49 14.29 24.38
C GLN A 287 -18.70 13.85 22.93
N GLU A 288 -18.21 12.66 22.57
CA GLU A 288 -18.36 12.13 21.22
C GLU A 288 -19.81 11.76 20.88
N ILE A 289 -20.57 11.19 21.84
CA ILE A 289 -22.01 10.93 21.64
C ILE A 289 -22.78 12.23 21.37
N GLU A 290 -22.48 13.30 22.11
CA GLU A 290 -23.13 14.61 21.93
C GLU A 290 -22.83 15.16 20.54
N LYS A 291 -21.56 15.15 20.11
CA LYS A 291 -21.16 15.59 18.77
C LYS A 291 -21.85 14.81 17.65
N ILE A 292 -21.89 13.48 17.77
CA ILE A 292 -22.55 12.60 16.79
C ILE A 292 -24.06 12.92 16.70
N ARG A 293 -24.72 13.20 17.83
CA ARG A 293 -26.14 13.58 17.86
C ARG A 293 -26.40 14.95 17.23
N ASN A 294 -25.49 15.90 17.43
CA ASN A 294 -25.58 17.24 16.86
C ASN A 294 -25.21 17.30 15.36
N GLN A 295 -24.81 16.17 14.76
CA GLN A 295 -24.35 16.10 13.36
C GLN A 295 -23.20 17.07 13.06
N GLU A 296 -22.31 17.31 14.04
CA GLU A 296 -21.08 18.08 13.87
C GLU A 296 -20.01 17.28 13.08
N ASN A 297 -20.46 16.53 12.06
CA ASN A 297 -19.72 15.53 11.29
C ASN A 297 -18.86 16.19 10.21
N THR A 298 -17.68 16.68 10.57
CA THR A 298 -16.56 16.79 9.62
C THR A 298 -15.50 15.74 9.98
N PRO A 299 -15.31 14.68 9.15
CA PRO A 299 -14.36 13.59 9.41
C PRO A 299 -12.89 14.03 9.60
N ILE A 300 -12.55 15.24 9.19
CA ILE A 300 -11.17 15.75 9.10
C ILE A 300 -10.62 16.29 10.43
N ASP A 301 -11.48 16.70 11.39
CA ASP A 301 -11.04 17.36 12.64
C ASP A 301 -11.34 16.55 13.93
N PHE A 302 -11.70 15.27 13.80
CA PHE A 302 -12.22 14.51 14.94
C PHE A 302 -11.10 13.90 15.79
N PHE A 303 -10.61 14.64 16.78
CA PHE A 303 -9.84 14.09 17.89
C PHE A 303 -10.58 14.20 19.24
N PRO A 304 -10.75 13.12 20.01
CA PRO A 304 -10.53 11.70 19.65
C PRO A 304 -11.80 11.03 19.13
N ASP A 305 -11.67 10.22 18.06
CA ASP A 305 -12.73 9.44 17.38
C ASP A 305 -12.84 8.00 17.91
N PHE A 306 -13.14 7.86 19.20
CA PHE A 306 -13.25 6.55 19.83
C PHE A 306 -14.51 5.78 19.43
N LEU A 307 -15.61 6.43 19.14
CA LEU A 307 -16.88 5.77 18.80
C LEU A 307 -17.11 5.72 17.30
N HIS A 308 -16.84 6.82 16.59
CA HIS A 308 -17.11 6.96 15.17
C HIS A 308 -16.33 5.93 14.33
N ARG A 309 -15.08 5.61 14.72
CA ARG A 309 -14.32 4.50 14.12
C ARG A 309 -14.95 3.11 14.27
N GLY A 310 -15.93 2.96 15.15
CA GLY A 310 -16.73 1.74 15.31
C GLY A 310 -17.92 1.64 14.35
N PHE A 311 -18.19 2.65 13.52
CA PHE A 311 -19.29 2.64 12.55
C PHE A 311 -18.89 1.90 11.27
N TYR A 312 -18.74 0.58 11.37
CA TYR A 312 -18.25 -0.26 10.27
C TYR A 312 -19.18 -0.30 9.06
N TYR A 313 -20.48 -0.09 9.26
CA TYR A 313 -21.44 0.01 8.16
C TYR A 313 -21.04 1.12 7.18
N GLU A 314 -20.85 2.34 7.68
CA GLU A 314 -20.56 3.52 6.85
C GLU A 314 -19.21 3.38 6.16
N GLN A 315 -18.23 2.80 6.86
CA GLN A 315 -16.91 2.51 6.31
C GLN A 315 -16.99 1.54 5.12
N LEU A 316 -17.69 0.42 5.30
CA LEU A 316 -17.79 -0.62 4.30
C LEU A 316 -18.72 -0.24 3.14
N GLU A 317 -19.82 0.47 3.42
CA GLU A 317 -20.75 0.99 2.42
C GLU A 317 -20.03 1.86 1.38
N ARG A 318 -19.09 2.73 1.81
CA ARG A 318 -18.27 3.52 0.89
C ARG A 318 -17.43 2.67 -0.04
N TYR A 319 -16.79 1.61 0.48
CA TYR A 319 -15.99 0.72 -0.35
C TYR A 319 -16.85 -0.03 -1.37
N TYR A 320 -18.07 -0.43 -1.00
CA TYR A 320 -19.00 -1.10 -1.93
C TYR A 320 -19.54 -0.20 -3.05
N GLN A 321 -19.33 1.12 -2.99
CA GLN A 321 -19.61 2.00 -4.12
C GLN A 321 -18.60 1.84 -5.26
N PHE A 322 -17.39 1.38 -4.96
CA PHE A 322 -16.28 1.27 -5.92
C PHE A 322 -15.90 -0.18 -6.21
N PHE A 323 -15.94 -1.05 -5.20
CA PHE A 323 -15.46 -2.42 -5.30
C PHE A 323 -16.58 -3.44 -5.14
N PRO A 324 -16.54 -4.55 -5.91
CA PRO A 324 -17.47 -5.66 -5.72
C PRO A 324 -17.40 -6.23 -4.29
N VAL A 325 -18.51 -6.79 -3.82
CA VAL A 325 -18.61 -7.34 -2.46
C VAL A 325 -17.61 -8.47 -2.25
N GLU A 326 -17.38 -9.28 -3.28
CA GLU A 326 -16.42 -10.38 -3.33
C GLU A 326 -14.96 -9.94 -3.25
N ASN A 327 -14.66 -8.65 -3.44
CA ASN A 327 -13.32 -8.10 -3.25
C ASN A 327 -13.05 -7.75 -1.78
N ILE A 328 -14.02 -7.88 -0.87
CA ILE A 328 -13.84 -7.48 0.53
C ILE A 328 -14.16 -8.63 1.48
N LEU A 329 -13.13 -9.14 2.14
CA LEU A 329 -13.24 -10.15 3.19
C LEU A 329 -13.36 -9.50 4.56
N VAL A 330 -14.51 -9.64 5.20
CA VAL A 330 -14.72 -9.21 6.59
C VAL A 330 -14.32 -10.34 7.55
N ILE A 331 -13.42 -10.02 8.49
CA ILE A 331 -12.93 -10.96 9.51
C ILE A 331 -13.10 -10.34 10.88
N GLU A 332 -13.73 -11.04 11.81
CA GLU A 332 -13.83 -10.59 13.19
C GLU A 332 -12.60 -11.01 14.01
N HIS A 333 -12.14 -10.11 14.87
CA HIS A 333 -10.93 -10.27 15.66
C HIS A 333 -10.88 -11.58 16.49
N ARG A 334 -12.00 -12.04 17.06
CA ARG A 334 -12.06 -13.31 17.81
C ARG A 334 -11.91 -14.51 16.87
N GLU A 335 -12.23 -14.41 15.58
CA GLU A 335 -11.92 -15.47 14.61
C GLU A 335 -10.41 -15.62 14.49
N LEU A 336 -9.68 -14.51 14.27
CA LEU A 336 -8.22 -14.53 14.18
C LEU A 336 -7.57 -14.98 15.50
N LYS A 337 -8.14 -14.58 16.64
CA LYS A 337 -7.61 -14.93 17.97
C LYS A 337 -7.88 -16.38 18.39
N ASN A 338 -9.12 -16.84 18.25
CA ASN A 338 -9.57 -18.12 18.80
C ASN A 338 -9.55 -19.25 17.75
N ASN A 339 -9.71 -18.92 16.47
CA ASN A 339 -9.79 -19.86 15.35
C ASN A 339 -8.74 -19.53 14.27
N ARG A 340 -7.50 -19.23 14.72
CA ARG A 340 -6.44 -18.63 13.90
C ARG A 340 -6.19 -19.36 12.58
N ILE A 341 -5.89 -20.66 12.63
CA ILE A 341 -5.57 -21.47 11.43
C ILE A 341 -6.75 -21.51 10.45
N SER A 342 -7.98 -21.71 10.95
CA SER A 342 -9.17 -21.70 10.10
C SER A 342 -9.40 -20.33 9.45
N THR A 343 -9.08 -19.24 10.17
CA THR A 343 -9.20 -17.88 9.66
C THR A 343 -8.14 -17.60 8.58
N LEU A 344 -6.91 -18.05 8.79
CA LEU A 344 -5.84 -17.93 7.79
C LEU A 344 -6.16 -18.72 6.52
N ARG A 345 -6.72 -19.93 6.65
CA ARG A 345 -7.23 -20.71 5.50
C ARG A 345 -8.32 -19.99 4.72
N LYS A 346 -9.23 -19.31 5.40
CA LYS A 346 -10.25 -18.47 4.75
C LYS A 346 -9.62 -17.31 3.96
N ILE A 347 -8.53 -16.74 4.48
CA ILE A 347 -7.76 -15.68 3.77
C ILE A 347 -7.05 -16.26 2.56
N GLU A 348 -6.38 -17.42 2.69
CA GLU A 348 -5.71 -18.10 1.57
C GLU A 348 -6.70 -18.37 0.43
N GLN A 349 -7.89 -18.90 0.77
CA GLN A 349 -8.97 -19.14 -0.19
C GLN A 349 -9.45 -17.84 -0.85
N PHE A 350 -9.67 -16.78 -0.07
CA PHE A 350 -10.12 -15.49 -0.57
C PHE A 350 -9.09 -14.84 -1.51
N LEU A 351 -7.80 -14.93 -1.18
CA LEU A 351 -6.71 -14.41 -1.99
C LEU A 351 -6.38 -15.31 -3.19
N ASN A 352 -6.90 -16.54 -3.23
CA ASN A 352 -6.59 -17.56 -4.23
C ASN A 352 -5.11 -17.93 -4.25
N ILE A 353 -4.54 -18.17 -3.07
CA ILE A 353 -3.15 -18.61 -2.89
C ILE A 353 -3.10 -20.03 -2.31
N SER A 354 -1.98 -20.71 -2.52
CA SER A 354 -1.76 -22.07 -2.01
C SER A 354 -1.83 -22.11 -0.49
N TYR A 355 -2.46 -23.15 0.04
CA TYR A 355 -2.48 -23.39 1.48
C TYR A 355 -1.10 -23.78 2.01
N VAL A 356 -0.73 -23.25 3.18
CA VAL A 356 0.46 -23.68 3.92
C VAL A 356 0.11 -24.33 5.26
N ASP A 357 1.07 -25.05 5.82
CA ASP A 357 0.95 -25.55 7.19
C ASP A 357 1.32 -24.46 8.20
N TRP A 358 0.31 -23.71 8.62
CA TRP A 358 0.43 -22.65 9.62
C TRP A 358 0.99 -23.11 10.98
N ASN A 359 1.02 -24.42 11.29
CA ASN A 359 1.64 -24.91 12.52
C ASN A 359 3.17 -24.82 12.51
N THR A 360 3.77 -24.67 11.32
CA THR A 360 5.22 -24.54 11.14
C THR A 360 5.72 -23.10 11.24
N ILE A 361 4.81 -22.13 11.24
CA ILE A 361 5.10 -20.70 11.28
C ILE A 361 4.90 -20.20 12.71
N ASN A 362 5.76 -19.29 13.18
CA ASN A 362 5.53 -18.65 14.47
C ASN A 362 4.32 -17.71 14.38
N LEU A 363 3.27 -18.03 15.14
CA LEU A 363 2.01 -17.28 15.21
C LEU A 363 1.81 -16.54 16.54
N ASP A 364 2.89 -16.25 17.27
CA ASP A 364 2.86 -15.55 18.56
C ASP A 364 2.08 -14.23 18.46
N ASP A 365 1.26 -13.97 19.46
CA ASP A 365 0.47 -12.74 19.48
C ASP A 365 1.41 -11.52 19.64
N LYS A 366 1.50 -10.68 18.61
CA LYS A 366 2.24 -9.42 18.65
C LYS A 366 1.38 -8.29 19.26
N PHE A 367 2.00 -7.46 20.10
CA PHE A 367 1.40 -6.24 20.67
C PHE A 367 0.11 -6.45 21.49
N VAL A 368 0.03 -7.53 22.26
CA VAL A 368 -1.07 -7.74 23.23
C VAL A 368 -0.87 -6.78 24.40
N SER A 369 -1.53 -5.62 24.34
CA SER A 369 -1.58 -4.71 25.48
C SER A 369 -2.51 -5.29 26.55
N GLN A 370 -1.96 -5.57 27.74
CA GLN A 370 -2.76 -5.83 28.93
C GLN A 370 -3.11 -4.49 29.58
N TYR A 371 -4.39 -4.13 29.59
CA TYR A 371 -4.86 -2.91 30.25
C TYR A 371 -5.34 -3.27 31.65
N ASN A 372 -4.69 -2.73 32.68
CA ASN A 372 -4.94 -3.07 34.08
C ASN A 372 -6.31 -2.57 34.58
N VAL A 373 -6.91 -1.59 33.89
CA VAL A 373 -8.23 -1.05 34.22
C VAL A 373 -9.28 -1.70 33.32
N LYS A 374 -10.28 -2.33 33.94
CA LYS A 374 -11.44 -2.86 33.22
C LYS A 374 -12.41 -1.72 32.91
N LEU A 375 -13.01 -1.77 31.72
CA LEU A 375 -14.09 -0.85 31.35
C LEU A 375 -15.26 -1.00 32.34
N PRO A 376 -15.70 0.08 33.03
CA PRO A 376 -16.84 0.04 33.93
C PRO A 376 -18.12 -0.48 33.26
N SER A 377 -18.93 -1.24 34.02
CA SER A 377 -20.11 -1.96 33.49
C SER A 377 -21.22 -1.01 33.03
N ASP A 378 -21.41 0.10 33.73
CA ASP A 378 -22.34 1.18 33.38
C ASP A 378 -22.00 1.79 32.02
N ILE A 379 -20.73 2.13 31.78
CA ILE A 379 -20.26 2.66 30.50
C ILE A 379 -20.39 1.62 29.40
N ARG A 380 -20.05 0.36 29.68
CA ARG A 380 -20.23 -0.74 28.71
C ARG A 380 -21.70 -0.91 28.31
N ASN A 381 -22.63 -0.86 29.26
CA ASN A 381 -24.06 -0.97 28.98
C ASN A 381 -24.58 0.22 28.17
N LYS A 382 -24.14 1.44 28.50
CA LYS A 382 -24.42 2.64 27.71
C LYS A 382 -23.94 2.50 26.26
N LEU A 383 -22.71 2.03 26.06
CA LEU A 383 -22.13 1.82 24.74
C LEU A 383 -22.80 0.69 23.97
N LYS A 384 -23.25 -0.39 24.64
CA LYS A 384 -24.07 -1.44 24.00
C LYS A 384 -25.36 -0.86 23.42
N ALA A 385 -26.09 -0.07 24.20
CA ALA A 385 -27.31 0.60 23.73
C ALA A 385 -27.01 1.58 22.57
N PHE A 386 -25.91 2.32 22.67
CA PHE A 386 -25.47 3.26 21.64
C PHE A 386 -25.11 2.57 20.31
N PHE A 387 -24.29 1.52 20.33
CA PHE A 387 -23.82 0.84 19.12
C PHE A 387 -24.84 -0.10 18.50
N LYS A 388 -25.86 -0.55 19.24
CA LYS A 388 -26.88 -1.49 18.76
C LYS A 388 -27.43 -1.16 17.36
N PRO A 389 -27.98 0.06 17.09
CA PRO A 389 -28.50 0.37 15.76
C PRO A 389 -27.43 0.35 14.66
N TYR A 390 -26.19 0.74 14.96
CA TYR A 390 -25.07 0.72 14.01
C TYR A 390 -24.61 -0.70 13.70
N ASN A 391 -24.52 -1.55 14.73
CA ASN A 391 -24.18 -2.96 14.61
C ASN A 391 -25.24 -3.71 13.79
N GLU A 392 -26.53 -3.46 14.05
CA GLU A 392 -27.63 -4.08 13.30
C GLU A 392 -27.59 -3.71 11.81
N LYS A 393 -27.29 -2.46 11.47
CA LYS A 393 -27.06 -2.04 10.07
C LYS A 393 -25.88 -2.80 9.45
N PHE A 394 -24.75 -2.84 10.16
CA PHE A 394 -23.56 -3.55 9.69
C PHE A 394 -23.82 -5.05 9.47
N TYR A 395 -24.47 -5.73 10.41
CA TYR A 395 -24.79 -7.15 10.29
C TYR A 395 -25.69 -7.47 9.11
N LYS A 396 -26.67 -6.61 8.83
CA LYS A 396 -27.54 -6.72 7.64
C LYS A 396 -26.73 -6.59 6.36
N LEU A 397 -25.82 -5.60 6.31
CA LEU A 397 -24.95 -5.36 5.16
C LEU A 397 -24.08 -6.59 4.82
N ILE A 398 -23.43 -7.16 5.83
CA ILE A 398 -22.51 -8.30 5.63
C ILE A 398 -23.20 -9.67 5.72
N LYS A 399 -24.53 -9.69 5.93
CA LYS A 399 -25.35 -10.90 6.15
C LYS A 399 -24.78 -11.84 7.22
N ARG A 400 -24.22 -11.26 8.29
CA ARG A 400 -23.56 -11.99 9.38
C ARG A 400 -23.68 -11.23 10.68
N ASN A 401 -24.03 -11.94 11.76
CA ASN A 401 -24.14 -11.39 13.10
C ASN A 401 -22.95 -11.84 13.97
N PHE A 402 -22.30 -10.90 14.64
CA PHE A 402 -21.15 -11.16 15.51
C PHE A 402 -21.48 -11.19 17.02
N ASP A 403 -22.74 -10.94 17.39
CA ASP A 403 -23.22 -10.91 18.77
C ASP A 403 -22.39 -9.95 19.66
N TRP A 404 -22.13 -8.73 19.16
CA TRP A 404 -21.43 -7.66 19.87
C TRP A 404 -22.30 -6.84 20.81
#